data_AF-A0A7S0Q387-F1
#
_entry.id   AF-A0A7S0Q387-F1
#
_cell.length_a   1.000
_cell.length_b   1.000
_cell.length_c   1.000
_cell.angle_alpha   90.00
_cell.angle_beta   90.00
_cell.angle_gamma   90.00
#
_symmetry.space_group_name_H-M   'P 1'
#
loop_
_entity.id
_entity.type
_entity.pdbx_description
1 polymer ?
#
loop_
_entity_poly.entity_id
_entity_poly.type
_entity_poly.pdbx_seq_one_letter_code
_entity_poly.pdbx_strand_id
1 'polypeptide(L)'
;TFSGRIGRYEVWQGALRWRAWLDRCGDDLFENAFRWANQADAGAALLSSEEDILNTLTLTKAEAYHNMVWGLRAKGIPVRGVGVKAQFSGEVDASTVKHRLDVLHELQIPVYITQFSISGLDPAKHAYELEKFLRIAFSHEAIAGVTLGEMWDHANPH
;
A
#
# COMPACT_ATOMS: atom_id res chain seq x y z
N THR A 1 5.16 -17.33 -19.31
CA THR A 1 5.57 -15.99 -18.84
C THR A 1 4.37 -15.05 -18.88
N PHE A 2 4.19 -14.21 -17.86
CA PHE A 2 3.06 -13.26 -17.74
C PHE A 2 3.40 -11.85 -18.24
N SER A 3 4.59 -11.66 -18.80
CA SER A 3 5.08 -10.38 -19.33
C SER A 3 4.07 -9.75 -20.29
N GLY A 4 3.73 -8.49 -20.06
CA GLY A 4 2.75 -7.73 -20.85
C GLY A 4 1.29 -8.12 -20.65
N ARG A 5 0.98 -9.07 -19.74
CA ARG A 5 -0.40 -9.48 -19.40
C ARG A 5 -0.86 -8.96 -18.05
N ILE A 6 0.09 -8.71 -17.14
CA ILE A 6 -0.17 -8.19 -15.80
C ILE A 6 0.39 -6.77 -15.76
N GLY A 7 -0.49 -5.79 -15.53
CA GLY A 7 -0.07 -4.38 -15.50
C GLY A 7 0.67 -3.98 -14.22
N ARG A 8 0.55 -4.77 -13.15
CA ARG A 8 1.04 -4.44 -11.79
C ARG A 8 1.49 -5.69 -11.03
N TYR A 9 2.64 -5.60 -10.39
CA TYR A 9 3.14 -6.64 -9.47
C TYR A 9 3.45 -6.02 -8.11
N GLU A 10 2.93 -6.61 -7.04
CA GLU A 10 3.47 -6.39 -5.69
C GLU A 10 4.74 -7.23 -5.56
N VAL A 11 5.88 -6.66 -5.92
CA VAL A 11 7.18 -7.36 -5.97
C VAL A 11 7.62 -7.77 -4.57
N TRP A 12 7.34 -6.91 -3.59
CA TRP A 12 7.67 -7.19 -2.19
C TRP A 12 6.65 -6.60 -1.25
N GLN A 13 6.28 -7.37 -0.23
CA GLN A 13 5.29 -6.98 0.78
C GLN A 13 5.94 -6.99 2.17
N GLY A 14 5.75 -5.92 2.94
CA GLY A 14 6.16 -5.84 4.34
C GLY A 14 7.66 -5.68 4.55
N ALA A 15 8.37 -4.95 3.70
CA ALA A 15 9.79 -4.65 3.91
C ALA A 15 10.06 -3.92 5.23
N LEU A 16 9.17 -3.01 5.67
CA LEU A 16 9.25 -2.39 6.99
C LEU A 16 8.90 -3.37 8.10
N ARG A 17 7.82 -4.14 7.92
CA ARG A 17 7.40 -5.18 8.88
C ARG A 17 8.53 -6.19 9.15
N TRP A 18 9.23 -6.59 8.10
CA TRP A 18 10.29 -7.59 8.13
C TRP A 18 11.69 -6.98 8.11
N ARG A 19 11.84 -5.72 8.55
CA ARG A 19 13.11 -5.00 8.47
C ARG A 19 14.27 -5.75 9.12
N ALA A 20 14.05 -6.33 10.31
CA ALA A 20 15.06 -7.10 11.01
C ALA A 20 15.59 -8.31 10.21
N TRP A 21 14.76 -8.88 9.35
CA TRP A 21 15.17 -9.98 8.47
C TRP A 21 15.98 -9.44 7.27
N LEU A 22 15.57 -8.31 6.70
CA LEU A 22 16.35 -7.64 5.64
C LEU A 22 17.72 -7.20 6.13
N ASP A 23 17.83 -6.67 7.35
CA ASP A 23 19.12 -6.31 7.97
C ASP A 23 20.08 -7.51 8.06
N ARG A 24 19.53 -8.72 8.23
CA ARG A 24 20.33 -9.96 8.31
C ARG A 24 20.67 -10.54 6.93
N CYS A 25 19.78 -10.42 5.96
CA CYS A 25 19.98 -10.95 4.61
C CYS A 25 20.69 -9.96 3.66
N GLY A 26 20.79 -8.69 4.06
CA GLY A 26 21.25 -7.58 3.24
C GLY A 26 20.11 -6.96 2.42
N ASP A 27 20.16 -5.64 2.29
CA ASP A 27 19.21 -4.87 1.48
C ASP A 27 19.23 -5.28 0.00
N ASP A 28 20.34 -5.86 -0.46
CA ASP A 28 20.53 -6.36 -1.82
C ASP A 28 19.45 -7.35 -2.25
N LEU A 29 18.90 -8.18 -1.33
CA LEU A 29 17.86 -9.12 -1.71
C LEU A 29 16.58 -8.41 -2.17
N PHE A 30 16.18 -7.40 -1.40
CA PHE A 30 15.02 -6.59 -1.71
C PHE A 30 15.25 -5.75 -2.97
N GLU A 31 16.42 -5.12 -3.10
CA GLU A 31 16.79 -4.35 -4.28
C GLU A 31 16.84 -5.22 -5.55
N ASN A 32 17.44 -6.41 -5.46
CA ASN A 32 17.54 -7.34 -6.58
C ASN A 32 16.19 -7.91 -6.99
N ALA A 33 15.24 -8.11 -6.07
CA ALA A 33 13.89 -8.55 -6.42
C ALA A 33 13.23 -7.60 -7.43
N PHE A 34 13.38 -6.28 -7.24
CA PHE A 34 12.90 -5.27 -8.20
C PHE A 34 13.68 -5.28 -9.50
N ARG A 35 15.01 -5.47 -9.46
CA ARG A 35 15.83 -5.57 -10.68
C ARG A 35 15.42 -6.77 -11.52
N TRP A 36 15.19 -7.93 -10.90
CA TRP A 36 14.74 -9.14 -11.57
C TRP A 36 13.32 -9.01 -12.10
N ALA A 37 12.40 -8.44 -11.32
CA ALA A 37 11.03 -8.18 -11.78
C ALA A 37 11.02 -7.25 -13.01
N ASN A 38 11.88 -6.24 -13.02
CA ASN A 38 12.03 -5.35 -14.17
C ASN A 38 12.65 -6.03 -15.40
N GLN A 39 13.58 -6.97 -15.21
CA GLN A 39 14.13 -7.78 -16.30
C GLN A 39 13.05 -8.71 -16.91
N ALA A 40 12.13 -9.21 -16.08
CA ALA A 40 11.04 -10.08 -16.53
C ALA A 40 9.90 -9.31 -17.21
N ASP A 41 9.59 -8.10 -16.74
CA ASP A 41 8.56 -7.22 -17.30
C ASP A 41 8.88 -5.75 -17.01
N ALA A 42 9.56 -5.10 -17.96
CA ALA A 42 9.90 -3.68 -17.85
C ALA A 42 8.70 -2.74 -18.00
N GLY A 43 7.59 -3.22 -18.56
CA GLY A 43 6.37 -2.44 -18.79
C GLY A 43 5.42 -2.40 -17.60
N ALA A 44 5.56 -3.31 -16.64
CA ALA A 44 4.70 -3.36 -15.48
C ALA A 44 5.07 -2.33 -14.40
N ALA A 45 4.05 -1.89 -13.66
CA ALA A 45 4.25 -1.14 -12.43
C ALA A 45 4.68 -2.09 -11.30
N LEU A 46 5.90 -1.91 -10.81
CA LEU A 46 6.50 -2.71 -9.76
C LEU A 46 6.30 -2.01 -8.42
N LEU A 47 5.51 -2.62 -7.54
CA LEU A 47 5.10 -2.05 -6.28
C LEU A 47 5.91 -2.67 -5.13
N SER A 48 6.41 -1.82 -4.25
CA SER A 48 6.60 -2.22 -2.84
C SER A 48 5.26 -2.05 -2.15
N SER A 49 4.91 -2.89 -1.18
CA SER A 49 3.64 -2.77 -0.46
C SER A 49 3.79 -2.90 1.04
N GLU A 50 3.01 -2.12 1.79
CA GLU A 50 3.00 -2.14 3.25
C GLU A 50 1.58 -2.18 3.85
N GLU A 51 1.50 -2.71 5.06
CA GLU A 51 0.31 -2.67 5.92
C GLU A 51 0.43 -1.56 6.97
N ASP A 52 -0.67 -1.25 7.64
CA ASP A 52 -0.78 -0.23 8.68
C ASP A 52 -0.24 1.14 8.31
N ILE A 53 -0.21 1.46 7.01
CA ILE A 53 0.16 2.81 6.59
C ILE A 53 -0.94 3.76 7.00
N LEU A 54 -2.20 3.49 6.63
CA LEU A 54 -3.32 4.43 6.82
C LEU A 54 -4.02 4.32 8.18
N ASN A 55 -3.85 3.22 8.91
CA ASN A 55 -4.67 2.83 10.06
C ASN A 55 -3.89 2.64 11.38
N THR A 56 -2.58 2.91 11.43
CA THR A 56 -1.81 2.89 12.69
C THR A 56 -2.03 4.15 13.54
N LEU A 57 -1.71 4.11 14.83
CA LEU A 57 -1.77 5.27 15.74
C LEU A 57 -0.56 6.21 15.61
N THR A 58 0.53 5.79 14.97
CA THR A 58 1.76 6.61 14.84
C THR A 58 1.92 7.17 13.42
N LEU A 59 2.26 8.44 13.28
CA LEU A 59 2.59 9.01 11.95
C LEU A 59 3.83 8.37 11.31
N THR A 60 4.68 7.77 12.16
CA THR A 60 6.00 7.24 11.81
C THR A 60 6.01 6.22 10.67
N LYS A 61 4.93 5.45 10.45
CA LYS A 61 4.95 4.37 9.45
C LYS A 61 4.82 4.90 8.01
N ALA A 62 4.01 5.92 7.78
CA ALA A 62 3.86 6.53 6.44
C ALA A 62 5.16 7.22 6.01
N GLU A 63 5.79 7.98 6.90
CA GLU A 63 7.08 8.64 6.65
C GLU A 63 8.21 7.62 6.47
N ALA A 64 8.27 6.57 7.30
CA ALA A 64 9.26 5.50 7.13
C ALA A 64 9.10 4.80 5.79
N TYR A 65 7.85 4.57 5.36
CA TYR A 65 7.57 3.94 4.09
C TYR A 65 7.93 4.84 2.90
N HIS A 66 7.57 6.12 2.99
CA HIS A 66 8.02 7.15 2.05
C HIS A 66 9.54 7.13 1.92
N ASN A 67 10.27 7.25 3.03
CA ASN A 67 11.74 7.35 3.03
C ASN A 67 12.40 6.09 2.49
N MET A 68 11.85 4.91 2.79
CA MET A 68 12.33 3.65 2.23
C MET A 68 12.17 3.63 0.69
N VAL A 69 10.99 3.95 0.18
CA VAL A 69 10.72 3.95 -1.27
C VAL A 69 11.54 5.03 -1.98
N TRP A 70 11.65 6.21 -1.38
CA TRP A 70 12.51 7.29 -1.87
C TRP A 70 13.98 6.84 -1.97
N GLY A 71 14.51 6.19 -0.93
CA GLY A 71 15.88 5.66 -0.91
C GLY A 71 16.15 4.62 -2.00
N LEU A 72 15.20 3.71 -2.25
CA LEU A 72 15.30 2.74 -3.34
C LEU A 72 15.37 3.43 -4.70
N ARG A 73 14.50 4.42 -4.93
CA ARG A 73 14.47 5.15 -6.19
C ARG A 73 15.72 5.99 -6.40
N ALA A 74 16.26 6.58 -5.33
CA ALA A 74 17.54 7.29 -5.37
C ALA A 74 18.72 6.36 -5.75
N LYS A 75 18.65 5.07 -5.42
CA LYS A 75 19.61 4.03 -5.85
C LYS A 75 19.35 3.47 -7.27
N GLY A 76 18.36 3.99 -7.99
CA GLY A 76 17.97 3.53 -9.32
C GLY A 76 17.21 2.20 -9.33
N ILE A 77 16.63 1.78 -8.20
CA ILE A 77 15.77 0.60 -8.13
C ILE A 77 14.43 0.92 -8.80
N PRO A 78 13.91 0.04 -9.70
CA PRO A 78 12.75 0.33 -10.53
C PRO A 78 11.42 0.18 -9.78
N VAL A 79 11.25 0.85 -8.64
CA VAL A 79 9.96 0.96 -7.94
C VAL A 79 9.12 2.02 -8.66
N ARG A 80 7.96 1.60 -9.20
CA ARG A 80 7.09 2.43 -10.05
C ARG A 80 5.72 2.71 -9.44
N GLY A 81 5.50 2.29 -8.21
CA GLY A 81 4.33 2.63 -7.42
C GLY A 81 4.46 2.06 -6.02
N VAL A 82 3.50 2.41 -5.17
CA VAL A 82 3.40 1.90 -3.80
C VAL A 82 2.06 1.21 -3.59
N GLY A 83 2.08 0.09 -2.88
CA GLY A 83 0.90 -0.64 -2.45
C GLY A 83 0.61 -0.39 -0.98
N VAL A 84 -0.66 -0.19 -0.66
CA VAL A 84 -1.11 0.05 0.71
C VAL A 84 -2.22 -0.94 1.03
N LYS A 85 -1.99 -1.79 2.02
CA LYS A 85 -3.01 -2.63 2.64
C LYS A 85 -3.71 -1.81 3.72
N ALA A 86 -4.91 -1.36 3.39
CA ALA A 86 -5.73 -0.50 4.22
C ALA A 86 -6.77 -1.35 4.97
N GLN A 87 -6.35 -2.00 6.05
CA GLN A 87 -7.20 -2.88 6.85
C GLN A 87 -7.58 -2.18 8.15
N PHE A 88 -8.81 -1.68 8.24
CA PHE A 88 -9.29 -0.96 9.40
C PHE A 88 -10.05 -1.89 10.36
N SER A 89 -9.88 -1.64 11.65
CA SER A 89 -10.72 -2.18 12.70
C SER A 89 -11.48 -1.01 13.33
N GLY A 90 -12.78 -0.92 13.05
CA GLY A 90 -13.62 0.23 13.41
C GLY A 90 -13.61 1.36 12.39
N GLU A 91 -13.80 2.57 12.88
CA GLU A 91 -14.01 3.77 12.06
C GLU A 91 -12.73 4.26 11.36
N VAL A 92 -12.91 4.79 10.16
CA VAL A 92 -11.86 5.40 9.33
C VAL A 92 -11.69 6.87 9.73
N ASP A 93 -10.51 7.24 10.21
CA ASP A 93 -10.18 8.64 10.43
C ASP A 93 -9.80 9.32 9.10
N ALA A 94 -10.72 10.14 8.58
CA ALA A 94 -10.55 10.76 7.27
C ALA A 94 -9.33 11.70 7.19
N SER A 95 -9.05 12.42 8.27
CA SER A 95 -7.94 13.36 8.34
C SER A 95 -6.58 12.65 8.31
N THR A 96 -6.49 11.54 9.04
CA THR A 96 -5.32 10.67 9.12
C THR A 96 -5.07 9.99 7.78
N VAL A 97 -6.11 9.45 7.15
CA VAL A 97 -6.00 8.84 5.81
C VAL A 97 -5.49 9.88 4.81
N LYS A 98 -6.12 11.06 4.75
CA LYS A 98 -5.70 12.10 3.82
C LYS A 98 -4.24 12.51 4.05
N HIS A 99 -3.87 12.84 5.29
CA HIS A 99 -2.51 13.30 5.61
C HIS A 99 -1.45 12.27 5.20
N ARG A 100 -1.71 10.98 5.40
CA ARG A 100 -0.77 9.92 5.04
C ARG A 100 -0.69 9.67 3.54
N LEU A 101 -1.80 9.86 2.82
CA LEU A 101 -1.79 9.89 1.36
C LEU A 101 -1.02 11.10 0.82
N ASP A 102 -1.11 12.26 1.47
CA ASP A 102 -0.32 13.45 1.14
C ASP A 102 1.19 13.13 1.27
N VAL A 103 1.60 12.46 2.35
CA VAL A 103 3.00 12.01 2.54
C VAL A 103 3.44 11.06 1.42
N LEU A 104 2.63 10.06 1.06
CA LEU A 104 2.99 9.16 -0.05
C LEU A 104 2.99 9.85 -1.41
N HIS A 105 2.19 10.91 -1.59
CA HIS A 105 2.13 11.68 -2.82
C HIS A 105 3.45 12.39 -3.12
N GLU A 106 4.25 12.74 -2.12
CA GLU A 106 5.57 13.35 -2.30
C GLU A 106 6.53 12.48 -3.12
N LEU A 107 6.30 11.16 -3.17
CA LEU A 107 7.08 10.25 -4.04
C LEU A 107 6.83 10.48 -5.54
N GLN A 108 5.72 11.13 -5.92
CA GLN A 108 5.35 11.38 -7.31
C GLN A 108 5.30 10.09 -8.16
N ILE A 109 4.79 9.02 -7.56
CA ILE A 109 4.48 7.73 -8.19
C ILE A 109 3.09 7.28 -7.73
N PRO A 110 2.38 6.43 -8.50
CA PRO A 110 1.03 6.02 -8.16
C PRO A 110 0.96 5.22 -6.85
N VAL A 111 -0.03 5.54 -6.03
CA VAL A 111 -0.44 4.80 -4.83
C VAL A 111 -1.59 3.87 -5.20
N TYR A 112 -1.48 2.60 -4.84
CA TYR A 112 -2.55 1.62 -5.00
C TYR A 112 -2.99 1.14 -3.63
N ILE A 113 -4.27 1.26 -3.33
CA ILE A 113 -4.85 0.53 -2.20
C ILE A 113 -5.01 -0.92 -2.66
N THR A 114 -4.11 -1.80 -2.24
CA THR A 114 -4.04 -3.17 -2.75
C THR A 114 -4.95 -4.13 -2.00
N GLN A 115 -5.34 -3.77 -0.77
CA GLN A 115 -6.31 -4.51 0.02
C GLN A 115 -7.03 -3.55 0.97
N PHE A 116 -8.29 -3.23 0.67
CA PHE A 116 -9.15 -2.47 1.57
C PHE A 116 -10.17 -3.39 2.27
N SER A 117 -10.25 -3.30 3.59
CA SER A 117 -11.27 -4.00 4.39
C SER A 117 -11.56 -3.23 5.68
N ILE A 118 -12.78 -3.39 6.20
CA ILE A 118 -13.22 -2.85 7.49
C ILE A 118 -13.86 -3.97 8.31
N SER A 119 -13.51 -4.08 9.58
CA SER A 119 -14.11 -5.04 10.53
C SER A 119 -14.51 -4.35 11.84
N GLY A 120 -15.36 -5.02 12.63
CA GLY A 120 -15.70 -4.59 14.00
C GLY A 120 -16.80 -3.53 14.08
N LEU A 121 -17.65 -3.44 13.06
CA LEU A 121 -18.77 -2.49 12.99
C LEU A 121 -20.10 -3.22 12.76
N ASP A 122 -21.20 -2.60 13.17
CA ASP A 122 -22.52 -3.01 12.70
C ASP A 122 -22.69 -2.69 11.19
N PRO A 123 -23.63 -3.34 10.49
CA PRO A 123 -23.79 -3.17 9.04
C PRO A 123 -24.00 -1.75 8.55
N ALA A 124 -24.75 -0.92 9.29
CA ALA A 124 -25.05 0.44 8.87
C ALA A 124 -23.80 1.32 8.98
N LYS A 125 -23.04 1.16 10.06
CA LYS A 125 -21.74 1.83 10.22
C LYS A 125 -20.71 1.32 9.22
N HIS A 126 -20.64 0.01 8.97
CA HIS A 126 -19.74 -0.55 7.97
C HIS A 126 -19.97 0.11 6.61
N ALA A 127 -21.22 0.14 6.12
CA ALA A 127 -21.56 0.76 4.84
C ALA A 127 -21.15 2.24 4.77
N TYR A 128 -21.39 3.00 5.84
CA TYR A 128 -20.99 4.40 5.95
C TYR A 128 -19.46 4.58 5.91
N GLU A 129 -18.72 3.77 6.65
CA GLU A 129 -17.26 3.83 6.71
C GLU A 129 -16.59 3.39 5.41
N LEU A 130 -17.17 2.39 4.72
CA LEU A 130 -16.78 1.97 3.38
C LEU A 130 -16.95 3.13 2.38
N GLU A 131 -18.12 3.78 2.37
CA GLU A 131 -18.37 4.95 1.52
C GLU A 131 -17.39 6.08 1.83
N LYS A 132 -17.17 6.39 3.11
CA LYS A 132 -16.27 7.45 3.56
C LYS A 132 -14.84 7.23 3.05
N PHE A 133 -14.30 6.02 3.21
CA PHE A 133 -12.96 5.70 2.69
C PHE A 133 -12.88 5.85 1.18
N LEU A 134 -13.86 5.30 0.44
CA LEU A 134 -13.88 5.39 -1.02
C LEU A 134 -13.93 6.85 -1.49
N ARG A 135 -14.74 7.71 -0.86
CA ARG A 135 -14.76 9.15 -1.18
C ARG A 135 -13.39 9.80 -1.01
N ILE A 136 -12.66 9.48 0.07
CA ILE A 136 -11.31 10.01 0.30
C ILE A 136 -10.37 9.51 -0.79
N ALA A 137 -10.38 8.20 -1.06
CA ALA A 137 -9.50 7.58 -2.06
C ALA A 137 -9.73 8.13 -3.48
N PHE A 138 -11.00 8.27 -3.91
CA PHE A 138 -11.34 8.85 -5.21
C PHE A 138 -11.01 10.35 -5.32
N SER A 139 -10.92 11.07 -4.20
CA SER A 139 -10.63 12.51 -4.19
C SER A 139 -9.12 12.81 -4.16
N HIS A 140 -8.27 11.82 -3.94
CA HIS A 140 -6.84 12.02 -3.73
C HIS A 140 -6.04 11.70 -4.99
N GLU A 141 -5.30 12.68 -5.52
CA GLU A 141 -4.59 12.58 -6.82
C GLU A 141 -3.53 11.47 -6.89
N ALA A 142 -2.92 11.11 -5.75
CA ALA A 142 -1.95 10.01 -5.68
C ALA A 142 -2.58 8.62 -5.95
N ILE A 143 -3.88 8.44 -5.71
CA ILE A 143 -4.54 7.14 -5.80
C ILE A 143 -4.78 6.76 -7.26
N ALA A 144 -4.16 5.67 -7.68
CA ALA A 144 -4.30 5.11 -9.03
C ALA A 144 -5.18 3.86 -9.06
N GLY A 145 -5.63 3.35 -7.92
CA GLY A 145 -6.60 2.26 -7.85
C GLY A 145 -6.86 1.75 -6.45
N VAL A 146 -8.04 1.15 -6.28
CA VAL A 146 -8.48 0.52 -5.03
C VAL A 146 -8.94 -0.89 -5.32
N THR A 147 -8.40 -1.86 -4.60
CA THR A 147 -8.84 -3.25 -4.58
C THR A 147 -9.50 -3.54 -3.24
N LEU A 148 -10.76 -3.96 -3.28
CA LEU A 148 -11.44 -4.47 -2.08
C LEU A 148 -10.88 -5.85 -1.74
N GLY A 149 -10.49 -6.03 -0.48
CA GLY A 149 -10.10 -7.31 0.08
C GLY A 149 -11.33 -8.08 0.52
N GLU A 150 -11.60 -8.03 1.83
CA GLU A 150 -12.85 -8.55 2.39
C GLU A 150 -13.91 -7.45 2.39
N MET A 151 -14.93 -7.61 1.54
CA MET A 151 -16.06 -6.68 1.47
C MET A 151 -17.02 -6.87 2.65
N TRP A 152 -17.08 -8.08 3.22
CA TRP A 152 -18.01 -8.44 4.29
C TRP A 152 -17.25 -8.66 5.59
N ASP A 153 -17.81 -8.19 6.70
CA ASP A 153 -17.29 -8.51 8.03
C ASP A 153 -17.81 -9.89 8.47
N HIS A 154 -17.05 -10.93 8.17
CA HIS A 154 -17.41 -12.30 8.54
C HIS A 154 -17.38 -12.55 10.05
N ALA A 155 -16.75 -11.67 10.85
CA ALA A 155 -16.77 -11.76 12.31
C ALA A 155 -18.08 -11.22 12.91
N ASN A 156 -18.89 -10.54 12.12
CA ASN A 156 -20.22 -10.05 12.49
C ASN A 156 -21.27 -10.50 11.46
N PRO A 157 -21.49 -11.84 11.33
CA PRO A 157 -22.44 -12.37 10.35
C PRO A 157 -23.86 -11.91 10.70
N HIS A 158 -24.56 -11.41 9.68
CA HIS A 158 -25.97 -11.00 9.74
C HIS A 158 -26.90 -12.11 10.28
#